data_AF-A0AAW0IDX0-F1
#
_entry.id   AF-A0AAW0IDX0-F1
#
_cell.length_a   1.000
_cell.length_b   1.000
_cell.length_c   1.000
_cell.angle_alpha   90.00
_cell.angle_beta   90.00
_cell.angle_gamma   90.00
#
_symmetry.space_group_name_H-M   'P 1'
#
loop_
_entity.id
_entity.type
_entity.pdbx_description
1 polymer ?
#
loop_
_entity_poly.entity_id
_entity_poly.type
_entity_poly.pdbx_seq_one_letter_code
_entity_poly.pdbx_strand_id
1 'polypeptide(L)'
;MKSKRNLVSKHLSVFTYTDQGALLEDHPFVQNGCYYQGYIDADPESMVAVTTCFGGLLGSLQINGTVYEIKPKKFSSTFEHLIYKMYRRETESFPRGCGLTEEEIARQLIVQDDPFTLRQSSSPGWRSSRLTVEFTIVIDNHRFVYRDSNVSQVHEDVITVVNVINVHFSPLEVVIVLMALETWNKENLIDVETNLAPLLRRFCTWKKQNLDHRVRQDVGHLFVNYPYGISTGMAYVGGVCHSGFNCGIGSFRGLSTVSHQLGHNLGMLHNESKDSSSEKSLHGALESLQLSDLPDIGDVEDGTGCAPNHMCINRKCVHMSALISHCSPKTCSLNGICNNRDHYHCNPEWSPPHCKEKGGGGSVDSGPTSLEKKWQKIKGSETKQPDIISLASVAAD
;
A
#
# COMPACT_ATOMS: atom_id res chain seq x y z
N MET A 1 23.30 6.63 -7.25
CA MET A 1 22.05 6.82 -6.47
C MET A 1 21.06 7.66 -7.27
N LYS A 2 19.76 7.40 -7.15
CA LYS A 2 18.68 8.18 -7.78
C LYS A 2 17.91 8.95 -6.71
N SER A 3 17.61 10.22 -6.99
CA SER A 3 16.74 11.02 -6.13
C SER A 3 15.31 10.48 -6.18
N LYS A 4 14.65 10.42 -5.04
CA LYS A 4 13.26 9.98 -4.89
C LYS A 4 12.38 11.14 -4.43
N ARG A 5 11.15 11.12 -4.91
CA ARG A 5 10.11 12.12 -4.62
C ARG A 5 8.89 11.39 -4.08
N ASN A 6 8.03 12.12 -3.36
CA ASN A 6 6.75 11.63 -2.85
C ASN A 6 6.85 10.45 -1.86
N LEU A 7 7.97 10.30 -1.14
CA LEU A 7 8.05 9.33 -0.03
C LEU A 7 7.26 9.82 1.20
N VAL A 8 7.07 11.13 1.28
CA VAL A 8 6.31 11.82 2.31
C VAL A 8 5.26 12.67 1.59
N SER A 9 4.03 12.63 2.06
CA SER A 9 2.94 13.44 1.51
C SER A 9 3.29 14.92 1.60
N LYS A 10 2.96 15.69 0.55
CA LYS A 10 3.09 17.16 0.58
C LYS A 10 2.18 17.80 1.64
N HIS A 11 1.13 17.09 2.02
CA HIS A 11 0.18 17.46 3.07
C HIS A 11 0.34 16.53 4.27
N LEU A 12 1.59 16.22 4.65
CA LEU A 12 1.87 15.43 5.85
C LEU A 12 1.16 16.07 7.05
N SER A 13 0.35 15.28 7.75
CA SER A 13 -0.22 15.68 9.04
C SER A 13 0.69 15.20 10.18
N VAL A 14 1.16 16.13 11.01
CA VAL A 14 1.92 15.81 12.22
C VAL A 14 1.07 16.14 13.44
N PHE A 15 0.81 15.13 14.28
CA PHE A 15 -0.04 15.25 15.45
C PHE A 15 0.77 15.20 16.75
N THR A 16 0.49 16.15 17.65
CA THR A 16 1.06 16.22 19.00
C THR A 16 -0.01 16.68 20.01
N TYR A 17 0.33 16.72 21.29
CA TYR A 17 -0.60 17.07 22.37
C TYR A 17 -0.12 18.27 23.18
N THR A 18 -1.05 19.16 23.54
CA THR A 18 -0.81 20.26 24.49
C THR A 18 -0.69 19.74 25.92
N ASP A 19 -0.25 20.59 26.85
CA ASP A 19 -0.24 20.26 28.29
C ASP A 19 -1.63 19.95 28.85
N GLN A 20 -2.69 20.45 28.21
CA GLN A 20 -4.08 20.18 28.57
C GLN A 20 -4.63 18.91 27.88
N GLY A 21 -3.79 18.17 27.15
CA GLY A 21 -4.19 16.96 26.43
C GLY A 21 -4.95 17.20 25.12
N ALA A 22 -5.00 18.45 24.63
CA ALA A 22 -5.65 18.76 23.36
C ALA A 22 -4.76 18.31 22.19
N LEU A 23 -5.37 17.69 21.18
CA LEU A 23 -4.69 17.29 19.95
C LEU A 23 -4.37 18.53 19.10
N LEU A 24 -3.12 18.68 18.71
CA LEU A 24 -2.62 19.66 17.76
C LEU A 24 -2.26 18.96 16.46
N GLU A 25 -2.67 19.55 15.33
CA GLU A 25 -2.28 19.13 13.99
C GLU A 25 -1.43 20.24 13.34
N ASP A 26 -0.24 19.87 12.89
CA ASP A 26 0.67 20.70 12.15
C ASP A 26 0.91 20.12 10.75
N HIS A 27 1.19 20.99 9.78
CA HIS A 27 1.58 20.61 8.42
C HIS A 27 2.98 21.14 8.11
N PRO A 28 4.05 20.39 8.48
CA PRO A 28 5.41 20.86 8.26
C PRO A 28 5.76 20.93 6.78
N PHE A 29 6.71 21.78 6.45
CA PHE A 29 7.27 21.82 5.09
C PHE A 29 8.03 20.53 4.78
N VAL A 30 7.58 19.81 3.76
CA VAL A 30 8.22 18.59 3.28
C VAL A 30 9.16 18.91 2.12
N GLN A 31 10.46 18.78 2.39
CA GLN A 31 11.49 19.06 1.40
C GLN A 31 11.53 17.97 0.32
N ASN A 32 11.54 18.38 -0.94
CA ASN A 32 11.66 17.46 -2.08
C ASN A 32 13.10 17.42 -2.62
N GLY A 33 13.50 16.27 -3.15
CA GLY A 33 14.79 16.10 -3.83
C GLY A 33 15.99 15.83 -2.92
N CYS A 34 15.76 15.58 -1.63
CA CYS A 34 16.82 15.26 -0.66
C CYS A 34 16.81 13.80 -0.18
N TYR A 35 15.96 12.95 -0.76
CA TYR A 35 15.93 11.50 -0.55
C TYR A 35 16.62 10.78 -1.70
N TYR A 36 17.52 9.84 -1.38
CA TYR A 36 18.31 9.13 -2.35
C TYR A 36 18.30 7.63 -2.07
N GLN A 37 18.14 6.85 -3.13
CA GLN A 37 18.13 5.40 -3.08
C GLN A 37 19.04 4.83 -4.17
N GLY A 38 19.63 3.66 -3.94
CA GLY A 38 20.41 2.98 -4.95
C GLY A 38 21.23 1.83 -4.41
N TYR A 39 22.33 1.57 -5.11
CA TYR A 39 23.22 0.43 -4.93
C TYR A 39 24.66 0.97 -4.90
N ILE A 40 25.55 0.22 -4.28
CA ILE A 40 26.99 0.46 -4.29
C ILE A 40 27.55 0.07 -5.66
N ASP A 41 28.53 0.83 -6.13
CA ASP A 41 29.17 0.54 -7.41
C ASP A 41 29.81 -0.85 -7.40
N ALA A 42 29.65 -1.58 -8.50
CA ALA A 42 30.02 -3.00 -8.65
C ALA A 42 29.31 -4.01 -7.71
N ASP A 43 28.30 -3.60 -6.92
CA ASP A 43 27.47 -4.49 -6.10
C ASP A 43 25.97 -4.17 -6.27
N PRO A 44 25.30 -4.75 -7.30
CA PRO A 44 23.88 -4.50 -7.56
C PRO A 44 22.94 -5.20 -6.56
N GLU A 45 23.44 -6.04 -5.67
CA GLU A 45 22.64 -6.68 -4.61
C GLU A 45 22.63 -5.86 -3.31
N SER A 46 23.59 -4.94 -3.15
CA SER A 46 23.62 -3.98 -2.04
C SER A 46 22.41 -3.06 -2.03
N MET A 47 22.05 -2.49 -0.89
CA MET A 47 20.95 -1.52 -0.82
C MET A 47 21.40 -0.27 -0.08
N VAL A 48 21.11 0.90 -0.64
CA VAL A 48 21.45 2.20 -0.06
C VAL A 48 20.21 3.07 -0.01
N ALA A 49 19.91 3.59 1.18
CA ALA A 49 18.86 4.57 1.42
C ALA A 49 19.45 5.70 2.26
N VAL A 50 19.60 6.89 1.68
CA VAL A 50 20.15 8.06 2.38
C VAL A 50 19.32 9.31 2.17
N THR A 51 19.37 10.22 3.14
CA THR A 51 18.71 11.52 3.12
C THR A 51 19.70 12.63 3.48
N THR A 52 19.53 13.78 2.83
CA THR A 52 20.29 15.01 3.11
C THR A 52 19.40 16.15 3.60
N CYS A 53 18.13 15.87 3.94
CA CYS A 53 17.14 16.92 4.23
C CYS A 53 17.42 17.70 5.53
N PHE A 54 18.25 17.15 6.42
CA PHE A 54 18.43 17.68 7.78
C PHE A 54 19.83 18.25 8.04
N GLY A 55 20.49 18.77 6.99
CA GLY A 55 21.81 19.41 7.12
C GLY A 55 22.98 18.43 7.33
N GLY A 56 22.75 17.13 7.14
CA GLY A 56 23.75 16.07 7.18
C GLY A 56 23.32 14.88 6.35
N LEU A 57 24.19 13.88 6.21
CA LEU A 57 23.89 12.61 5.54
C LEU A 57 23.42 11.61 6.60
N LEU A 58 22.18 11.16 6.48
CA LEU A 58 21.60 10.11 7.32
C LEU A 58 21.10 8.97 6.45
N GLY A 59 21.11 7.75 6.98
CA GLY A 59 20.50 6.63 6.27
C GLY A 59 21.12 5.30 6.62
N SER A 60 20.92 4.33 5.73
CA SER A 60 21.47 2.99 5.86
C SER A 60 22.04 2.49 4.54
N LEU A 61 23.07 1.67 4.65
CA LEU A 61 23.58 0.85 3.57
C LEU A 61 23.61 -0.61 4.00
N GLN A 62 23.32 -1.51 3.08
CA GLN A 62 23.35 -2.95 3.30
C GLN A 62 24.27 -3.59 2.26
N ILE A 63 25.25 -4.35 2.72
CA ILE A 63 26.25 -5.05 1.90
C ILE A 63 26.38 -6.46 2.46
N ASN A 64 26.25 -7.49 1.62
CA ASN A 64 26.42 -8.90 2.02
C ASN A 64 25.64 -9.24 3.32
N GLY A 65 24.37 -8.85 3.40
CA GLY A 65 23.52 -9.09 4.57
C GLY A 65 23.80 -8.21 5.80
N THR A 66 24.89 -7.45 5.81
CA THR A 66 25.25 -6.57 6.91
C THR A 66 24.68 -5.16 6.71
N VAL A 67 23.93 -4.68 7.69
CA VAL A 67 23.37 -3.31 7.71
C VAL A 67 24.29 -2.37 8.47
N TYR A 68 24.59 -1.23 7.86
CA TYR A 68 25.33 -0.12 8.45
C TYR A 68 24.45 1.12 8.47
N GLU A 69 24.53 1.89 9.54
CA GLU A 69 23.80 3.14 9.70
C GLU A 69 24.77 4.32 9.58
N ILE A 70 24.33 5.35 8.87
CA ILE A 70 25.08 6.58 8.62
C ILE A 70 24.44 7.69 9.45
N LYS A 71 25.24 8.39 10.24
CA LYS A 71 24.80 9.57 11.00
C LYS A 71 25.82 10.69 10.94
N PRO A 72 25.39 11.97 10.95
CA PRO A 72 26.30 13.09 11.12
C PRO A 72 26.96 13.04 12.49
N LYS A 73 28.26 13.32 12.54
CA LYS A 73 29.00 13.49 13.80
C LYS A 73 28.55 14.81 14.44
N LYS A 74 28.06 14.74 15.68
CA LYS A 74 27.65 15.93 16.43
C LYS A 74 28.83 16.93 16.51
N PHE A 75 28.54 18.20 16.22
CA PHE A 75 29.49 19.32 16.27
C PHE A 75 30.71 19.21 15.33
N SER A 76 30.60 18.48 14.21
CA SER A 76 31.68 18.46 13.21
C SER A 76 31.73 19.79 12.42
N SER A 77 32.92 20.36 12.29
CA SER A 77 33.20 21.54 11.46
C SER A 77 33.57 21.19 10.01
N THR A 78 33.74 19.90 9.71
CA THR A 78 34.20 19.39 8.41
C THR A 78 33.20 18.44 7.76
N PHE A 79 31.95 18.44 8.22
CA PHE A 79 30.88 17.56 7.74
C PHE A 79 31.23 16.06 7.82
N GLU A 80 31.84 15.63 8.92
CA GLU A 80 32.13 14.21 9.14
C GLU A 80 30.86 13.41 9.45
N HIS A 81 30.80 12.19 8.93
CA HIS A 81 29.75 11.21 9.23
C HIS A 81 30.36 9.99 9.91
N LEU A 82 29.60 9.40 10.82
CA LEU A 82 29.88 8.13 11.44
C LEU A 82 29.14 7.05 10.68
N ILE A 83 29.87 6.00 10.30
CA ILE A 83 29.29 4.78 9.75
C ILE A 83 29.55 3.70 10.78
N TYR A 84 28.49 3.12 11.32
CA TYR A 84 28.61 2.01 12.26
C TYR A 84 27.83 0.80 11.77
N LYS A 85 28.45 -0.36 11.91
CA LYS A 85 27.79 -1.64 11.69
C LYS A 85 26.72 -1.81 12.75
N MET A 86 25.47 -2.03 12.33
CA MET A 86 24.42 -2.36 13.30
C MET A 86 24.74 -3.73 13.90
N TYR A 87 25.05 -3.74 15.20
CA TYR A 87 25.56 -4.93 15.89
C TYR A 87 24.48 -6.01 15.96
N ARG A 88 24.75 -7.17 15.34
CA ARG A 88 24.12 -8.46 15.66
C ARG A 88 25.01 -9.07 16.75
N ARG A 89 24.55 -9.17 17.99
CA ARG A 89 25.35 -9.79 19.06
C ARG A 89 25.51 -11.26 18.71
N GLU A 90 26.73 -11.74 18.50
CA GLU A 90 27.00 -13.17 18.21
C GLU A 90 26.58 -14.10 19.38
N THR A 91 26.45 -13.56 20.60
CA THR A 91 25.89 -14.26 21.76
C THR A 91 24.36 -14.22 21.83
N GLU A 92 23.68 -13.46 20.98
CA GLU A 92 22.23 -13.52 20.75
C GLU A 92 21.96 -14.55 19.64
N SER A 93 22.27 -15.82 19.90
CA SER A 93 21.99 -16.95 19.00
C SER A 93 20.49 -17.22 18.79
N PHE A 94 19.63 -16.40 19.38
CA PHE A 94 18.19 -16.42 19.13
C PHE A 94 17.89 -15.37 18.07
N PRO A 95 17.34 -15.75 16.90
CA PRO A 95 16.91 -14.77 15.93
C PRO A 95 15.93 -13.82 16.61
N ARG A 96 16.09 -12.50 16.40
CA ARG A 96 15.07 -11.52 16.78
C ARG A 96 13.75 -12.01 16.21
N GLY A 97 12.84 -12.40 17.08
CA GLY A 97 11.61 -13.07 16.70
C GLY A 97 10.62 -12.07 16.14
N CYS A 98 9.86 -12.49 15.14
CA CYS A 98 8.52 -11.94 14.99
C CYS A 98 7.67 -12.49 16.15
N GLY A 99 6.86 -11.64 16.79
CA GLY A 99 5.95 -12.08 17.84
C GLY A 99 4.78 -12.91 17.32
N LEU A 100 4.60 -12.94 15.99
CA LEU A 100 3.54 -13.65 15.29
C LEU A 100 3.90 -15.15 15.19
N THR A 101 3.11 -16.01 15.84
CA THR A 101 3.26 -17.47 15.77
C THR A 101 2.31 -18.09 14.75
N GLU A 102 2.58 -19.31 14.29
CA GLU A 102 1.68 -20.04 13.37
C GLU A 102 0.25 -20.19 13.95
N GLU A 103 0.12 -20.38 15.26
CA GLU A 103 -1.18 -20.45 15.92
C GLU A 103 -1.92 -19.10 15.89
N GLU A 104 -1.20 -17.98 16.03
CA GLU A 104 -1.81 -16.66 15.92
C GLU A 104 -2.13 -16.33 14.46
N ILE A 105 -1.32 -16.74 13.47
CA ILE A 105 -1.64 -16.63 12.04
C ILE A 105 -2.94 -17.39 11.75
N ALA A 106 -3.04 -18.65 12.19
CA ALA A 106 -4.24 -19.45 12.01
C ALA A 106 -5.48 -18.78 12.64
N ARG A 107 -5.34 -18.20 13.84
CA ARG A 107 -6.42 -17.43 14.48
C ARG A 107 -6.81 -16.19 13.68
N GLN A 108 -5.84 -15.45 13.17
CA GLN A 108 -6.11 -14.27 12.35
C GLN A 108 -6.86 -14.66 11.09
N LEU A 109 -6.41 -15.71 10.40
CA LEU A 109 -7.08 -16.23 9.21
C LEU A 109 -8.52 -16.65 9.53
N ILE A 110 -8.77 -17.38 10.63
CA ILE A 110 -10.14 -17.77 11.03
C ILE A 110 -11.04 -16.56 11.30
N VAL A 111 -10.51 -15.50 11.92
CA VAL A 111 -11.29 -14.29 12.24
C VAL A 111 -11.52 -13.43 11.00
N GLN A 112 -10.61 -13.50 10.03
CA GLN A 112 -10.73 -12.82 8.73
C GLN A 112 -11.58 -13.60 7.72
N ASP A 113 -11.76 -14.92 7.90
CA ASP A 113 -12.53 -15.81 7.02
C ASP A 113 -14.00 -15.87 7.48
N ASP A 114 -14.87 -15.14 6.77
CA ASP A 114 -16.34 -15.28 6.87
C ASP A 114 -16.75 -16.59 6.14
N PRO A 115 -17.78 -17.37 6.59
CA PRO A 115 -17.96 -18.76 6.19
C PRO A 115 -18.63 -18.92 4.81
N PHE A 116 -17.92 -18.59 3.74
CA PHE A 116 -18.33 -18.93 2.36
C PHE A 116 -17.18 -19.61 1.59
N THR A 117 -17.12 -20.93 1.79
CA THR A 117 -16.64 -21.98 0.88
C THR A 117 -15.68 -21.63 -0.27
N LEU A 118 -14.41 -22.06 -0.07
CA LEU A 118 -13.41 -22.41 -1.06
C LEU A 118 -13.98 -23.01 -2.37
N ARG A 119 -13.85 -22.29 -3.48
CA ARG A 119 -13.66 -22.89 -4.82
C ARG A 119 -12.70 -22.05 -5.65
N GLN A 120 -11.55 -22.65 -5.95
CA GLN A 120 -10.55 -22.17 -6.90
C GLN A 120 -11.17 -22.00 -8.29
N SER A 121 -11.07 -20.80 -8.85
CA SER A 121 -11.03 -20.63 -10.30
C SER A 121 -10.04 -19.53 -10.66
N SER A 122 -8.87 -19.96 -11.08
CA SER A 122 -7.88 -19.17 -11.79
C SER A 122 -8.43 -18.77 -13.16
N SER A 123 -8.50 -17.46 -13.43
CA SER A 123 -8.41 -16.95 -14.80
C SER A 123 -7.76 -15.58 -14.85
N PRO A 124 -6.99 -15.30 -15.92
CA PRO A 124 -5.87 -14.36 -15.91
C PRO A 124 -6.27 -13.05 -16.60
N GLY A 125 -6.01 -11.90 -15.96
CA GLY A 125 -6.27 -10.65 -16.67
C GLY A 125 -6.05 -9.33 -15.93
N TRP A 126 -5.70 -9.31 -14.64
CA TRP A 126 -5.49 -8.04 -13.94
C TRP A 126 -4.04 -7.57 -14.09
N ARG A 127 -3.82 -6.45 -14.78
CA ARG A 127 -2.49 -5.89 -15.10
C ARG A 127 -1.89 -5.14 -13.90
N SER A 128 -0.58 -5.28 -13.72
CA SER A 128 0.26 -4.75 -12.64
C SER A 128 0.38 -3.22 -12.63
N SER A 129 -0.20 -2.57 -11.62
CA SER A 129 0.13 -1.19 -11.23
C SER A 129 1.07 -1.20 -10.02
N ARG A 130 1.97 -0.20 -9.93
CA ARG A 130 2.77 0.03 -8.73
C ARG A 130 1.84 0.23 -7.54
N LEU A 131 1.89 -0.68 -6.57
CA LEU A 131 1.07 -0.58 -5.37
C LEU A 131 1.58 0.60 -4.54
N THR A 132 0.74 1.61 -4.35
CA THR A 132 1.04 2.68 -3.40
C THR A 132 0.35 2.37 -2.08
N VAL A 133 1.09 2.45 -0.97
CA VAL A 133 0.57 2.21 0.38
C VAL A 133 0.66 3.52 1.17
N GLU A 134 -0.50 4.07 1.52
CA GLU A 134 -0.68 5.22 2.39
C GLU A 134 -0.40 4.82 3.84
N PHE A 135 0.76 5.20 4.38
CA PHE A 135 1.27 4.73 5.66
C PHE A 135 1.19 5.82 6.74
N THR A 136 0.74 5.46 7.94
CA THR A 136 0.81 6.33 9.12
C THR A 136 1.65 5.69 10.21
N ILE A 137 2.45 6.52 10.87
CA ILE A 137 3.31 6.09 11.98
C ILE A 137 2.87 6.79 13.26
N VAL A 138 2.72 6.01 14.32
CA VAL A 138 2.46 6.49 15.68
C VAL A 138 3.66 6.16 16.55
N ILE A 139 4.14 7.14 17.31
CA ILE A 139 5.31 7.03 18.17
C ILE A 139 4.88 7.16 19.62
N ASP A 140 5.22 6.16 20.43
CA ASP A 140 4.92 6.14 21.85
C ASP A 140 5.74 7.17 22.65
N ASN A 141 5.27 7.46 23.85
CA ASN A 141 5.89 8.41 24.76
C ASN A 141 7.30 7.97 25.16
N HIS A 142 7.54 6.69 25.43
CA HIS A 142 8.88 6.24 25.84
C HIS A 142 9.89 6.42 24.70
N ARG A 143 9.46 6.29 23.45
CA ARG A 143 10.30 6.57 22.28
C ARG A 143 10.54 8.07 22.10
N PHE A 144 9.52 8.90 22.32
CA PHE A 144 9.66 10.35 22.32
C PHE A 144 10.67 10.83 23.37
N VAL A 145 10.56 10.34 24.61
CA VAL A 145 11.49 10.64 25.71
C VAL A 145 12.91 10.15 25.39
N TYR A 146 13.06 8.97 24.75
CA TYR A 146 14.35 8.47 24.28
C TYR A 146 15.00 9.35 23.19
N ARG A 147 14.22 10.24 22.56
CA ARG A 147 14.69 11.26 21.63
C ARG A 147 14.77 12.64 22.27
N ASP A 148 15.15 12.67 23.54
CA ASP A 148 15.32 13.88 24.34
C ASP A 148 14.08 14.79 24.29
N SER A 149 12.88 14.18 24.18
CA SER A 149 11.61 14.87 24.07
C SER A 149 11.57 15.89 22.92
N ASN A 150 12.22 15.56 21.79
CA ASN A 150 12.34 16.44 20.64
C ASN A 150 11.56 15.92 19.43
N VAL A 151 10.46 16.60 19.10
CA VAL A 151 9.59 16.24 17.96
C VAL A 151 10.33 16.28 16.63
N SER A 152 11.29 17.20 16.45
CA SER A 152 12.08 17.29 15.21
C SER A 152 12.98 16.06 15.02
N GLN A 153 13.56 15.54 16.10
CA GLN A 153 14.36 14.30 16.02
C GLN A 153 13.49 13.07 15.72
N VAL A 154 12.29 13.00 16.29
CA VAL A 154 11.33 11.93 15.97
C VAL A 154 10.93 11.98 14.49
N HIS A 155 10.67 13.18 13.97
CA HIS A 155 10.33 13.39 12.57
C HIS A 155 11.45 12.96 11.61
N GLU A 156 12.71 13.33 11.91
CA GLU A 156 13.90 12.92 11.14
C GLU A 156 14.08 11.39 11.13
N ASP A 157 13.92 10.74 12.28
CA ASP A 157 13.97 9.28 12.42
C ASP A 157 12.91 8.61 11.54
N VAL A 158 11.66 9.08 11.61
CA VAL A 158 10.52 8.52 10.88
C VAL A 158 10.69 8.67 9.37
N ILE A 159 11.16 9.83 8.92
CA ILE A 159 11.45 10.05 7.49
C ILE A 159 12.57 9.13 7.01
N THR A 160 13.60 8.93 7.84
CA THR A 160 14.69 8.01 7.53
C THR A 160 14.17 6.57 7.42
N VAL A 161 13.31 6.14 8.35
CA VAL A 161 12.62 4.84 8.32
C VAL A 161 11.85 4.66 7.02
N VAL A 162 11.01 5.62 6.63
CA VAL A 162 10.19 5.55 5.41
C VAL A 162 11.07 5.44 4.16
N ASN A 163 12.20 6.16 4.11
CA ASN A 163 13.14 6.06 3.00
C ASN A 163 13.74 4.64 2.87
N VAL A 164 14.08 4.01 4.00
CA VAL A 164 14.63 2.65 4.05
C VAL A 164 13.58 1.61 3.66
N ILE A 165 12.36 1.73 4.19
CA ILE A 165 11.25 0.83 3.84
C ILE A 165 11.01 0.85 2.33
N ASN A 166 11.00 2.03 1.70
CA ASN A 166 10.82 2.14 0.26
C ASN A 166 11.92 1.42 -0.54
N VAL A 167 13.15 1.31 -0.01
CA VAL A 167 14.20 0.51 -0.67
C VAL A 167 13.88 -0.97 -0.57
N HIS A 168 13.46 -1.47 0.59
CA HIS A 168 13.09 -2.88 0.77
C HIS A 168 11.90 -3.31 -0.09
N PHE A 169 10.94 -2.41 -0.29
CA PHE A 169 9.73 -2.69 -1.06
C PHE A 169 9.85 -2.36 -2.56
N SER A 170 10.93 -1.70 -2.97
CA SER A 170 11.17 -1.35 -4.37
C SER A 170 11.24 -2.55 -5.33
N PRO A 171 11.80 -3.72 -4.97
CA PRO A 171 11.82 -4.89 -5.86
C PRO A 171 10.43 -5.51 -6.09
N LEU A 172 9.46 -5.19 -5.22
CA LEU A 172 8.07 -5.61 -5.35
C LEU A 172 7.21 -4.55 -6.04
N GLU A 173 7.83 -3.48 -6.54
CA GLU A 173 7.15 -2.33 -7.13
C GLU A 173 6.12 -1.66 -6.20
N VAL A 174 6.32 -1.80 -4.88
CA VAL A 174 5.49 -1.16 -3.86
C VAL A 174 6.13 0.16 -3.42
N VAL A 175 5.35 1.23 -3.42
CA VAL A 175 5.75 2.57 -2.97
C VAL A 175 5.05 2.88 -1.66
N ILE A 176 5.82 3.22 -0.63
CA ILE A 176 5.27 3.58 0.68
C ILE A 176 5.28 5.10 0.83
N VAL A 177 4.13 5.69 1.11
CA VAL A 177 3.97 7.15 1.26
C VAL A 177 3.53 7.46 2.68
N LEU A 178 4.34 8.25 3.40
CA LEU A 178 3.97 8.70 4.74
C LEU A 178 2.87 9.77 4.66
N MET A 179 1.70 9.45 5.20
CA MET A 179 0.53 10.34 5.23
C MET A 179 0.42 11.13 6.53
N ALA A 180 0.73 10.48 7.65
CA ALA A 180 0.73 11.13 8.96
C ALA A 180 1.77 10.57 9.93
N LEU A 181 2.16 11.42 10.87
CA LEU A 181 2.99 11.07 12.02
C LEU A 181 2.30 11.57 13.29
N GLU A 182 1.96 10.68 14.20
CA GLU A 182 1.42 11.06 15.52
C GLU A 182 2.42 10.72 16.63
N THR A 183 2.74 11.69 17.46
CA THR A 183 3.65 11.49 18.61
C THR A 183 2.89 11.69 19.91
N TRP A 184 2.85 10.66 20.75
CA TRP A 184 2.29 10.71 22.09
C TRP A 184 3.26 11.42 23.05
N ASN A 185 3.44 12.71 22.85
CA ASN A 185 4.45 13.55 23.50
C ASN A 185 4.16 13.91 24.96
N LYS A 186 2.99 13.52 25.50
CA LYS A 186 2.61 13.74 26.91
C LYS A 186 2.57 12.43 27.70
N GLU A 187 1.77 11.48 27.22
CA GLU A 187 1.63 10.15 27.79
C GLU A 187 1.16 9.16 26.73
N ASN A 188 1.31 7.86 27.00
CA ASN A 188 0.80 6.83 26.11
C ASN A 188 -0.73 6.73 26.18
N LEU A 189 -1.41 6.80 25.03
CA LEU A 189 -2.88 6.74 24.96
C LEU A 189 -3.46 5.34 25.09
N ILE A 190 -2.60 4.32 25.03
CA ILE A 190 -2.92 2.93 25.32
C ILE A 190 -1.82 2.36 26.21
N ASP A 191 -2.13 1.32 26.97
CA ASP A 191 -1.12 0.58 27.74
C ASP A 191 -0.24 -0.25 26.79
N VAL A 192 1.01 0.21 26.64
CA VAL A 192 2.06 -0.37 25.80
C VAL A 192 2.93 -1.40 26.53
N GLU A 193 2.85 -1.47 27.86
CA GLU A 193 3.67 -2.34 28.71
C GLU A 193 3.04 -3.73 28.88
N THR A 194 2.51 -4.28 27.79
CA THR A 194 1.79 -5.55 27.76
C THR A 194 2.37 -6.50 26.72
N ASN A 195 1.81 -7.70 26.56
CA ASN A 195 2.25 -8.61 25.51
C ASN A 195 1.91 -8.07 24.11
N LEU A 196 2.64 -8.50 23.08
CA LEU A 196 2.47 -8.00 21.71
C LEU A 196 1.04 -8.23 21.16
N ALA A 197 0.45 -9.41 21.37
CA ALA A 197 -0.89 -9.71 20.88
C ALA A 197 -2.00 -8.78 21.43
N PRO A 198 -2.13 -8.57 22.76
CA PRO A 198 -3.11 -7.62 23.29
C PRO A 198 -2.77 -6.17 22.90
N LEU A 199 -1.49 -5.81 22.81
CA LEU A 199 -1.07 -4.47 22.35
C LEU A 199 -1.52 -4.21 20.91
N LEU A 200 -1.32 -5.15 19.99
CA LEU A 200 -1.74 -5.04 18.60
C LEU A 200 -3.25 -4.80 18.53
N ARG A 201 -4.05 -5.61 19.22
CA ARG A 201 -5.52 -5.47 19.25
C ARG A 201 -5.96 -4.10 19.78
N ARG A 202 -5.35 -3.63 20.88
CA ARG A 202 -5.63 -2.31 21.47
C ARG A 202 -5.27 -1.19 20.52
N PHE A 203 -4.09 -1.25 19.90
CA PHE A 203 -3.65 -0.23 18.96
C PHE A 203 -4.55 -0.16 17.73
N CYS A 204 -4.90 -1.29 17.13
CA CYS A 204 -5.82 -1.33 15.99
C CYS A 204 -7.20 -0.74 16.32
N THR A 205 -7.70 -1.04 17.52
CA THR A 205 -8.96 -0.47 18.02
C THR A 205 -8.85 1.04 18.19
N TRP A 206 -7.78 1.50 18.85
CA TRP A 206 -7.51 2.93 19.04
C TRP A 206 -7.35 3.66 17.70
N LYS A 207 -6.63 3.09 16.73
CA LYS A 207 -6.43 3.65 15.38
C LYS A 207 -7.77 3.83 14.67
N LYS A 208 -8.62 2.79 14.71
CA LYS A 208 -9.96 2.83 14.10
C LYS A 208 -10.84 3.93 14.71
N GLN A 209 -10.78 4.11 16.02
CA GLN A 209 -11.59 5.11 16.73
C GLN A 209 -11.07 6.53 16.56
N ASN A 210 -9.75 6.71 16.61
CA ASN A 210 -9.13 8.01 16.79
C ASN A 210 -8.40 8.54 15.57
N LEU A 211 -7.97 7.71 14.62
CA LEU A 211 -7.08 8.11 13.51
C LEU A 211 -7.74 7.98 12.13
N ASP A 212 -8.52 6.92 11.90
CA ASP A 212 -9.11 6.61 10.57
C ASP A 212 -10.06 7.69 10.03
N HIS A 213 -10.65 8.50 10.91
CA HIS A 213 -11.51 9.62 10.50
C HIS A 213 -10.74 10.92 10.25
N ARG A 214 -9.50 11.04 10.75
CA ARG A 214 -8.64 12.22 10.57
C ARG A 214 -7.77 12.10 9.32
N VAL A 215 -7.25 10.90 9.07
CA VAL A 215 -6.26 10.65 8.02
C VAL A 215 -6.72 9.48 7.18
N ARG A 216 -6.78 9.68 5.86
CA ARG A 216 -6.92 8.57 4.91
C ARG A 216 -5.59 7.81 4.87
N GLN A 217 -5.64 6.54 5.23
CA GLN A 217 -4.48 5.65 5.31
C GLN A 217 -4.87 4.21 4.97
N ASP A 218 -3.93 3.49 4.37
CA ASP A 218 -4.02 2.08 4.07
C ASP A 218 -3.56 1.23 5.26
N VAL A 219 -2.52 1.67 5.97
CA VAL A 219 -1.97 0.94 7.13
C VAL A 219 -1.38 1.90 8.15
N GLY A 220 -1.56 1.60 9.44
CA GLY A 220 -0.99 2.39 10.53
C GLY A 220 -0.15 1.53 11.47
N HIS A 221 1.07 1.96 11.81
CA HIS A 221 1.95 1.24 12.72
C HIS A 221 2.26 2.04 13.98
N LEU A 222 2.26 1.37 15.14
CA LEU A 222 2.74 1.93 16.40
C LEU A 222 4.16 1.45 16.70
N PHE A 223 5.07 2.38 16.93
CA PHE A 223 6.40 2.08 17.43
C PHE A 223 6.59 2.50 18.87
N VAL A 224 7.08 1.54 19.64
CA VAL A 224 7.21 1.63 21.09
C VAL A 224 8.65 1.43 21.51
N ASN A 225 9.08 2.14 22.54
CA ASN A 225 10.34 1.87 23.22
C ASN A 225 10.13 1.03 24.47
N TYR A 226 9.75 -0.23 24.28
CA TYR A 226 9.55 -1.20 25.36
C TYR A 226 10.19 -2.57 25.01
N PRO A 227 10.83 -3.26 25.97
CA PRO A 227 11.47 -4.55 25.71
C PRO A 227 10.47 -5.72 25.75
N TYR A 228 10.04 -6.23 24.60
CA TYR A 228 9.23 -7.46 24.50
C TYR A 228 10.06 -8.76 24.43
N GLY A 229 11.25 -8.76 25.05
CA GLY A 229 12.17 -9.90 25.01
C GLY A 229 12.78 -10.12 23.62
N ILE A 230 12.63 -11.33 23.08
CA ILE A 230 13.21 -11.73 21.78
C ILE A 230 12.34 -11.20 20.62
N SER A 231 11.05 -10.98 20.85
CA SER A 231 10.11 -10.56 19.83
C SER A 231 10.18 -9.05 19.59
N THR A 232 10.26 -8.64 18.33
CA THR A 232 10.48 -7.23 17.97
C THR A 232 9.25 -6.51 17.47
N GLY A 233 8.17 -7.22 17.14
CA GLY A 233 6.92 -6.65 16.66
C GLY A 233 5.89 -7.72 16.31
N MET A 234 4.68 -7.27 15.95
CA MET A 234 3.59 -8.11 15.48
C MET A 234 2.67 -7.29 14.57
N ALA A 235 2.14 -7.90 13.52
CA ALA A 235 1.17 -7.29 12.64
C ALA A 235 0.10 -8.30 12.24
N TYR A 236 -1.05 -7.79 11.81
CA TYR A 236 -2.07 -8.62 11.18
C TYR A 236 -1.67 -8.97 9.75
N VAL A 237 -1.81 -10.23 9.38
CA VAL A 237 -1.52 -10.70 8.02
C VAL A 237 -2.63 -10.26 7.07
N GLY A 238 -2.28 -9.76 5.87
CA GLY A 238 -3.23 -9.43 4.80
C GLY A 238 -4.24 -8.33 5.14
N GLY A 239 -3.96 -7.54 6.17
CA GLY A 239 -4.96 -6.67 6.79
C GLY A 239 -5.17 -5.30 6.14
N VAL A 240 -4.36 -4.89 5.15
CA VAL A 240 -4.33 -3.51 4.60
C VAL A 240 -5.71 -3.00 4.18
N CYS A 241 -6.56 -3.85 3.60
CA CYS A 241 -7.90 -3.46 3.14
C CYS A 241 -8.99 -3.49 4.24
N HIS A 242 -8.65 -3.87 5.47
CA HIS A 242 -9.61 -4.02 6.55
C HIS A 242 -9.25 -3.08 7.71
N SER A 243 -10.07 -2.05 7.95
CA SER A 243 -9.83 -1.02 9.00
C SER A 243 -9.56 -1.57 10.41
N GLY A 244 -10.04 -2.77 10.73
CA GLY A 244 -9.76 -3.45 12.01
C GLY A 244 -8.46 -4.25 12.07
N PHE A 245 -7.83 -4.51 10.92
CA PHE A 245 -6.64 -5.35 10.77
C PHE A 245 -5.50 -4.66 10.01
N ASN A 246 -5.66 -3.43 9.53
CA ASN A 246 -4.64 -2.70 8.79
C ASN A 246 -3.61 -2.02 9.70
N CYS A 247 -2.99 -2.81 10.58
CA CYS A 247 -2.17 -2.31 11.65
C CYS A 247 -1.04 -3.27 12.04
N GLY A 248 0.02 -2.67 12.56
CA GLY A 248 1.19 -3.35 13.06
C GLY A 248 1.78 -2.62 14.26
N ILE A 249 2.52 -3.35 15.08
CA ILE A 249 3.25 -2.80 16.22
C ILE A 249 4.70 -3.28 16.17
N GLY A 250 5.62 -2.44 16.66
CA GLY A 250 7.04 -2.80 16.70
C GLY A 250 7.79 -2.08 17.79
N SER A 251 8.76 -2.76 18.40
CA SER A 251 9.79 -2.09 19.17
C SER A 251 10.69 -1.29 18.22
N PHE A 252 10.92 0.01 18.49
CA PHE A 252 11.79 0.84 17.66
C PHE A 252 13.28 0.52 17.94
N ARG A 253 13.69 -0.70 17.59
CA ARG A 253 15.05 -1.25 17.79
C ARG A 253 15.79 -1.55 16.48
N GLY A 254 15.17 -1.31 15.32
CA GLY A 254 15.80 -1.44 14.02
C GLY A 254 14.84 -1.18 12.85
N LEU A 255 15.40 -0.69 11.73
CA LEU A 255 14.68 -0.35 10.49
C LEU A 255 14.03 -1.59 9.83
N SER A 256 14.67 -2.75 9.94
CA SER A 256 14.20 -4.02 9.37
C SER A 256 12.90 -4.53 10.01
N THR A 257 12.66 -4.21 11.28
CA THR A 257 11.43 -4.62 11.97
C THR A 257 10.21 -3.99 11.31
N VAL A 258 10.29 -2.72 10.91
CA VAL A 258 9.14 -2.05 10.28
C VAL A 258 8.78 -2.70 8.95
N SER A 259 9.78 -2.94 8.10
CA SER A 259 9.54 -3.55 6.79
C SER A 259 9.00 -4.97 6.89
N HIS A 260 9.51 -5.76 7.84
CA HIS A 260 9.02 -7.10 8.10
C HIS A 260 7.55 -7.10 8.55
N GLN A 261 7.18 -6.25 9.52
CA GLN A 261 5.80 -6.14 9.98
C GLN A 261 4.86 -5.63 8.88
N LEU A 262 5.32 -4.69 8.06
CA LEU A 262 4.54 -4.18 6.92
C LEU A 262 4.34 -5.28 5.85
N GLY A 263 5.35 -6.15 5.66
CA GLY A 263 5.25 -7.32 4.80
C GLY A 263 4.10 -8.25 5.20
N HIS A 264 3.91 -8.50 6.51
CA HIS A 264 2.75 -9.24 6.99
C HIS A 264 1.44 -8.55 6.62
N ASN A 265 1.31 -7.24 6.83
CA ASN A 265 0.09 -6.53 6.43
C ASN A 265 -0.21 -6.67 4.93
N LEU A 266 0.82 -6.78 4.09
CA LEU A 266 0.71 -7.04 2.65
C LEU A 266 0.51 -8.53 2.29
N GLY A 267 0.37 -9.41 3.28
CA GLY A 267 0.04 -10.82 3.09
C GLY A 267 1.24 -11.78 3.10
N MET A 268 2.45 -11.30 3.37
CA MET A 268 3.63 -12.18 3.44
C MET A 268 3.61 -13.03 4.71
N LEU A 269 3.90 -14.32 4.54
CA LEU A 269 4.05 -15.28 5.63
C LEU A 269 5.53 -15.56 5.89
N HIS A 270 5.83 -16.21 7.02
CA HIS A 270 7.17 -16.73 7.27
C HIS A 270 7.48 -17.89 6.29
N ASN A 271 8.75 -18.03 5.89
CA ASN A 271 9.17 -19.20 5.12
C ASN A 271 9.25 -20.43 6.04
N GLU A 272 8.92 -21.61 5.51
CA GLU A 272 8.94 -22.89 6.26
C GLU A 272 10.35 -23.29 6.78
N SER A 273 11.42 -22.71 6.22
CA SER A 273 12.75 -22.86 6.80
C SER A 273 12.85 -22.00 8.06
N LYS A 274 13.16 -22.63 9.21
CA LYS A 274 13.34 -22.07 10.58
C LYS A 274 14.41 -20.96 10.72
N ASP A 275 14.65 -20.19 9.68
CA ASP A 275 15.56 -19.08 9.66
C ASP A 275 14.70 -17.81 9.56
N SER A 276 14.25 -17.32 10.72
CA SER A 276 13.60 -16.02 10.90
C SER A 276 14.59 -14.85 10.78
N SER A 277 15.69 -15.08 10.06
CA SER A 277 16.55 -14.02 9.58
C SER A 277 15.82 -13.29 8.45
N SER A 278 15.76 -11.97 8.57
CA SER A 278 15.28 -11.02 7.57
C SER A 278 16.02 -11.09 6.21
N GLU A 279 16.86 -12.10 5.99
CA GLU A 279 17.70 -12.28 4.81
C GLU A 279 17.02 -13.12 3.72
N LYS A 280 15.95 -13.89 4.02
CA LYS A 280 15.23 -14.68 3.00
C LYS A 280 13.84 -14.16 2.64
N SER A 281 13.35 -13.13 3.32
CA SER A 281 11.97 -12.65 3.17
C SER A 281 11.71 -11.88 1.87
N LEU A 282 12.74 -11.32 1.23
CA LEU A 282 12.60 -10.65 -0.07
C LEU A 282 13.07 -11.55 -1.22
N HIS A 283 14.15 -12.31 -1.01
CA HIS A 283 14.70 -13.22 -2.02
C HIS A 283 13.73 -14.36 -2.38
N GLY A 284 12.97 -14.89 -1.40
CA GLY A 284 11.94 -15.90 -1.65
C GLY A 284 10.69 -15.39 -2.37
N ALA A 285 10.41 -14.08 -2.31
CA ALA A 285 9.31 -13.47 -3.05
C ALA A 285 9.70 -13.17 -4.51
N LEU A 286 11.00 -12.91 -4.76
CA LEU A 286 11.53 -12.49 -6.05
C LEU A 286 11.68 -13.61 -7.10
N GLU A 287 11.66 -14.89 -6.71
CA GLU A 287 11.64 -16.00 -7.68
C GLU A 287 10.28 -16.17 -8.40
N SER A 288 9.22 -15.46 -7.98
CA SER A 288 7.87 -15.68 -8.50
C SER A 288 7.35 -14.65 -9.53
N LEU A 289 8.06 -13.54 -9.75
CA LEU A 289 7.54 -12.43 -10.56
C LEU A 289 8.47 -12.08 -11.73
N GLN A 290 8.39 -12.89 -12.78
CA GLN A 290 8.73 -12.43 -14.13
C GLN A 290 7.64 -11.45 -14.57
N LEU A 291 7.98 -10.22 -14.97
CA LEU A 291 7.43 -9.56 -16.18
C LEU A 291 7.96 -8.13 -16.39
N SER A 292 8.19 -7.85 -17.67
CA SER A 292 8.66 -6.61 -18.29
C SER A 292 7.50 -5.77 -18.87
N ASP A 293 7.71 -4.43 -18.89
CA ASP A 293 7.13 -3.37 -19.75
C ASP A 293 5.72 -2.75 -19.48
N LEU A 294 5.74 -1.56 -18.81
CA LEU A 294 4.89 -0.33 -18.94
C LEU A 294 3.35 -0.36 -18.63
N PRO A 295 2.66 0.78 -18.38
CA PRO A 295 2.87 1.91 -17.45
C PRO A 295 1.69 2.13 -16.44
N ASP A 296 1.87 3.14 -15.57
CA ASP A 296 1.29 3.49 -14.24
C ASP A 296 -0.16 4.05 -14.16
N ILE A 297 -0.85 3.82 -13.02
CA ILE A 297 -1.74 4.76 -12.27
C ILE A 297 -2.28 4.09 -10.98
N GLY A 298 -2.14 4.80 -9.85
CA GLY A 298 -2.47 4.33 -8.51
C GLY A 298 -3.86 4.73 -8.00
N ASP A 299 -4.67 3.70 -7.77
CA ASP A 299 -5.60 3.45 -6.66
C ASP A 299 -5.70 1.90 -6.63
N VAL A 300 -6.03 1.25 -5.50
CA VAL A 300 -6.32 -0.20 -5.53
C VAL A 300 -7.67 -0.38 -6.23
N GLU A 301 -7.61 -0.53 -7.55
CA GLU A 301 -8.77 -0.58 -8.44
C GLU A 301 -9.69 -1.76 -8.10
N ASP A 302 -10.99 -1.54 -8.30
CA ASP A 302 -12.01 -2.57 -8.18
C ASP A 302 -11.69 -3.70 -9.17
N GLY A 303 -11.29 -4.87 -8.67
CA GLY A 303 -10.50 -5.77 -9.53
C GLY A 303 -9.38 -6.51 -8.83
N THR A 304 -8.69 -5.79 -7.94
CA THR A 304 -7.38 -6.18 -7.45
C THR A 304 -7.47 -7.33 -6.47
N GLY A 305 -6.74 -8.42 -6.72
CA GLY A 305 -6.73 -9.59 -5.83
C GLY A 305 -6.23 -9.23 -4.43
N CYS A 306 -7.05 -9.47 -3.41
CA CYS A 306 -6.75 -9.13 -2.02
C CYS A 306 -6.62 -10.35 -1.10
N ALA A 307 -7.16 -11.50 -1.52
CA ALA A 307 -6.99 -12.82 -0.90
C ALA A 307 -7.31 -13.89 -1.96
N PRO A 308 -7.01 -15.18 -1.75
CA PRO A 308 -7.43 -16.24 -2.67
C PRO A 308 -8.94 -16.15 -2.97
N ASN A 309 -9.30 -16.05 -4.25
CA ASN A 309 -10.68 -15.85 -4.75
C ASN A 309 -11.41 -14.58 -4.29
N HIS A 310 -10.68 -13.55 -3.85
CA HIS A 310 -11.25 -12.26 -3.45
C HIS A 310 -10.62 -11.11 -4.25
N MET A 311 -11.38 -10.04 -4.42
CA MET A 311 -10.93 -8.82 -5.07
C MET A 311 -11.39 -7.58 -4.29
N CYS A 312 -10.62 -6.51 -4.38
CA CYS A 312 -11.05 -5.21 -3.89
C CYS A 312 -12.25 -4.74 -4.72
N ILE A 313 -13.32 -4.33 -4.05
CA ILE A 313 -14.44 -3.55 -4.61
C ILE A 313 -14.80 -2.46 -3.59
N ASN A 314 -14.82 -1.20 -3.99
CA ASN A 314 -15.03 -0.05 -3.12
C ASN A 314 -14.16 -0.07 -1.85
N ARG A 315 -12.87 -0.41 -2.00
CA ARG A 315 -11.89 -0.59 -0.90
C ARG A 315 -12.23 -1.66 0.13
N LYS A 316 -13.14 -2.58 -0.19
CA LYS A 316 -13.42 -3.77 0.61
C LYS A 316 -12.93 -5.00 -0.14
N CYS A 317 -12.22 -5.88 0.53
CA CYS A 317 -11.89 -7.18 -0.02
C CYS A 317 -13.17 -8.04 -0.02
N VAL A 318 -13.78 -8.22 -1.18
CA VAL A 318 -15.01 -8.99 -1.33
C VAL A 318 -14.69 -10.27 -2.09
N HIS A 319 -15.38 -11.35 -1.76
CA HIS A 319 -15.26 -12.59 -2.52
C HIS A 319 -15.62 -12.29 -3.99
N MET A 320 -14.94 -12.90 -4.97
CA MET A 320 -15.24 -12.69 -6.40
C MET A 320 -16.70 -13.07 -6.75
N SER A 321 -17.39 -13.82 -5.88
CA SER A 321 -18.85 -14.05 -5.97
C SER A 321 -19.71 -12.82 -5.64
N ALA A 322 -19.15 -11.73 -5.11
CA ALA A 322 -19.84 -10.45 -5.07
C ALA A 322 -20.08 -9.89 -6.48
N LEU A 323 -19.35 -10.39 -7.48
CA LEU A 323 -19.66 -10.24 -8.90
C LEU A 323 -20.67 -11.30 -9.39
N ILE A 324 -21.59 -11.78 -8.54
CA ILE A 324 -22.78 -12.48 -9.05
C ILE A 324 -23.52 -11.44 -9.88
N SER A 325 -23.19 -11.43 -11.16
CA SER A 325 -23.98 -10.74 -12.14
C SER A 325 -25.30 -11.51 -12.18
N HIS A 326 -26.40 -10.84 -11.85
CA HIS A 326 -27.73 -11.44 -11.96
C HIS A 326 -28.10 -11.78 -13.42
N CYS A 327 -27.22 -11.39 -14.34
CA CYS A 327 -27.24 -11.65 -15.75
C CYS A 327 -26.15 -12.67 -16.16
N SER A 328 -26.46 -13.52 -17.14
CA SER A 328 -25.53 -14.39 -17.84
C SER A 328 -26.01 -14.52 -19.29
N PRO A 329 -25.21 -15.04 -20.23
CA PRO A 329 -25.69 -15.32 -21.59
C PRO A 329 -26.96 -16.20 -21.60
N LYS A 330 -27.11 -17.11 -20.63
CA LYS A 330 -28.33 -17.93 -20.46
C LYS A 330 -29.54 -17.12 -20.04
N THR A 331 -29.41 -16.19 -19.10
CA THR A 331 -30.54 -15.33 -18.67
C THR A 331 -30.87 -14.25 -19.69
N CYS A 332 -29.95 -14.00 -20.64
CA CYS A 332 -30.12 -13.15 -21.82
C CYS A 332 -30.78 -13.91 -23.01
N SER A 333 -31.40 -15.07 -22.77
CA SER A 333 -31.99 -15.92 -23.81
C SER A 333 -31.03 -16.31 -24.93
N LEU A 334 -29.71 -16.31 -24.65
CA LEU A 334 -28.63 -16.52 -25.62
C LEU A 334 -28.59 -15.49 -26.77
N ASN A 335 -29.31 -14.37 -26.61
CA ASN A 335 -29.50 -13.35 -27.63
C ASN A 335 -28.82 -12.01 -27.28
N GLY A 336 -27.87 -12.03 -26.34
CA GLY A 336 -27.12 -10.85 -25.95
C GLY A 336 -26.05 -11.13 -24.91
N ILE A 337 -25.32 -10.08 -24.53
CA ILE A 337 -24.24 -10.10 -23.55
C ILE A 337 -24.55 -9.16 -22.39
N CYS A 338 -24.05 -9.48 -21.21
CA CYS A 338 -24.25 -8.60 -20.06
C CYS A 338 -23.16 -7.54 -19.96
N ASN A 339 -23.52 -6.35 -19.50
CA ASN A 339 -22.59 -5.29 -19.14
C ASN A 339 -22.29 -5.28 -17.62
N ASN A 340 -21.43 -4.36 -17.19
CA ASN A 340 -21.00 -4.19 -15.79
C ASN A 340 -22.07 -3.56 -14.87
N ARG A 341 -23.32 -3.40 -15.33
CA ARG A 341 -24.47 -2.91 -14.55
C ARG A 341 -25.57 -3.96 -14.42
N ASP A 342 -25.26 -5.22 -14.74
CA ASP A 342 -26.23 -6.32 -14.80
C ASP A 342 -27.36 -6.13 -15.83
N HIS A 343 -27.17 -5.27 -16.82
CA HIS A 343 -28.10 -5.06 -17.92
C HIS A 343 -27.65 -5.79 -19.18
N TYR A 344 -28.61 -6.24 -19.99
CA TYR A 344 -28.28 -6.90 -21.26
C TYR A 344 -28.06 -5.90 -22.39
N HIS A 345 -27.11 -6.24 -23.25
CA HIS A 345 -26.92 -5.69 -24.56
C HIS A 345 -27.33 -6.75 -25.59
N CYS A 346 -28.49 -6.55 -26.21
CA CYS A 346 -29.07 -7.50 -27.14
C CYS A 346 -28.39 -7.45 -28.51
N ASN A 347 -28.21 -8.63 -29.09
CA ASN A 347 -27.75 -8.80 -30.47
C ASN A 347 -28.75 -8.16 -31.44
N PRO A 348 -28.31 -7.86 -32.68
CA PRO A 348 -29.22 -7.46 -33.75
C PRO A 348 -30.39 -8.44 -33.87
N GLU A 349 -31.59 -7.92 -34.13
CA GLU A 349 -32.88 -8.63 -34.10
C GLU A 349 -33.51 -8.85 -32.72
N TRP A 350 -32.95 -8.37 -31.61
CA TRP A 350 -33.54 -8.56 -30.27
C TRP A 350 -33.62 -7.26 -29.45
N SER A 351 -34.68 -7.07 -28.66
CA SER A 351 -34.91 -5.86 -27.87
C SER A 351 -34.50 -6.02 -26.39
N PRO A 352 -33.82 -5.02 -25.78
CA PRO A 352 -33.65 -4.94 -24.33
C PRO A 352 -35.01 -4.72 -23.64
N PRO A 353 -35.19 -5.05 -22.34
CA PRO A 353 -34.17 -5.34 -21.33
C PRO A 353 -33.82 -6.82 -21.15
N HIS A 354 -34.45 -7.74 -21.90
CA HIS A 354 -34.32 -9.20 -21.70
C HIS A 354 -33.93 -10.01 -22.95
N CYS A 355 -33.81 -9.38 -24.12
CA CYS A 355 -33.45 -10.01 -25.40
C CYS A 355 -34.35 -11.20 -25.79
N LYS A 356 -35.63 -11.13 -25.40
CA LYS A 356 -36.66 -12.14 -25.69
C LYS A 356 -37.55 -11.77 -26.88
N GLU A 357 -37.70 -10.49 -27.14
CA GLU A 357 -38.57 -9.98 -28.20
C GLU A 357 -37.75 -9.51 -29.39
N LYS A 358 -38.31 -9.59 -30.60
CA LYS A 358 -37.64 -9.12 -31.80
C LYS A 358 -37.45 -7.59 -31.76
N GLY A 359 -36.29 -7.13 -32.22
CA GLY A 359 -35.87 -5.74 -32.01
C GLY A 359 -34.64 -5.27 -32.78
N GLY A 360 -34.24 -4.03 -32.55
CA GLY A 360 -33.10 -3.38 -33.20
C GLY A 360 -31.71 -3.71 -32.65
N GLY A 361 -31.65 -4.50 -31.57
CA GLY A 361 -30.44 -4.66 -30.78
C GLY A 361 -30.15 -3.47 -29.87
N GLY A 362 -29.13 -3.61 -29.03
CA GLY A 362 -28.68 -2.56 -28.11
C GLY A 362 -29.07 -2.81 -26.66
N SER A 363 -28.99 -1.77 -25.83
CA SER A 363 -29.15 -1.90 -24.38
C SER A 363 -30.01 -0.77 -23.82
N VAL A 364 -30.63 -1.00 -22.67
CA VAL A 364 -31.30 0.05 -21.89
C VAL A 364 -30.35 1.19 -21.52
N ASP A 365 -29.05 0.93 -21.39
CA ASP A 365 -28.04 1.94 -21.03
C ASP A 365 -27.55 2.79 -22.20
N SER A 366 -27.42 2.19 -23.39
CA SER A 366 -26.72 2.80 -24.54
C SER A 366 -27.64 3.15 -25.72
N GLY A 367 -28.91 2.73 -25.63
CA GLY A 367 -29.88 2.81 -26.72
C GLY A 367 -29.54 1.85 -27.88
N PRO A 368 -30.16 2.04 -29.05
CA PRO A 368 -30.02 1.14 -30.19
C PRO A 368 -28.62 1.16 -30.80
N THR A 369 -28.27 0.08 -31.50
CA THR A 369 -26.95 -0.08 -32.15
C THR A 369 -26.69 0.99 -33.22
N SER A 370 -25.42 1.27 -33.52
CA SER A 370 -24.99 2.34 -34.45
C SER A 370 -25.55 2.18 -35.87
N LEU A 371 -25.88 0.95 -36.28
CA LEU A 371 -26.55 0.66 -37.55
C LEU A 371 -27.96 1.23 -37.57
N GLU A 372 -28.74 1.05 -36.51
CA GLU A 372 -30.12 1.55 -36.42
C GLU A 372 -30.18 3.08 -36.22
N LYS A 373 -29.20 3.66 -35.50
CA LYS A 373 -29.00 5.12 -35.46
C LYS A 373 -28.73 5.69 -36.85
N LYS A 374 -28.03 4.95 -37.74
CA LYS A 374 -27.84 5.31 -39.16
C LYS A 374 -29.15 5.21 -39.94
N TRP A 375 -29.93 4.14 -39.79
CA TRP A 375 -31.23 3.97 -40.47
C TRP A 375 -32.27 5.03 -40.05
N GLN A 376 -32.33 5.39 -38.76
CA GLN A 376 -33.19 6.46 -38.28
C GLN A 376 -32.71 7.85 -38.74
N LYS A 377 -31.40 8.09 -38.84
CA LYS A 377 -30.84 9.32 -39.45
C LYS A 377 -31.15 9.42 -40.95
N ILE A 378 -31.07 8.31 -41.68
CA ILE A 378 -31.36 8.25 -43.12
C ILE A 378 -32.84 8.56 -43.36
N LYS A 379 -33.76 7.98 -42.58
CA LYS A 379 -35.20 8.31 -42.65
C LYS A 379 -35.54 9.75 -42.26
N GLY A 380 -34.70 10.42 -41.45
CA GLY A 380 -34.90 11.79 -41.01
C GLY A 380 -34.29 12.87 -41.92
N SER A 381 -33.56 12.52 -42.99
CA SER A 381 -32.78 13.48 -43.79
C SER A 381 -33.25 13.69 -45.23
N GLU A 382 -34.31 13.02 -45.68
CA GLU A 382 -34.97 13.36 -46.95
C GLU A 382 -35.83 14.62 -46.77
N THR A 383 -35.21 15.78 -46.74
CA THR A 383 -35.69 17.06 -47.31
C THR A 383 -34.68 18.15 -46.98
N LYS A 384 -33.66 18.30 -47.82
CA LYS A 384 -33.21 19.61 -48.33
C LYS A 384 -32.09 19.41 -49.35
N GLN A 385 -32.30 20.02 -50.50
CA GLN A 385 -31.46 20.01 -51.70
C GLN A 385 -30.09 20.67 -51.41
N PRO A 386 -28.98 20.20 -52.01
CA PRO A 386 -27.66 20.72 -51.68
C PRO A 386 -27.32 21.98 -52.49
N ASP A 387 -26.81 23.00 -51.80
CA ASP A 387 -26.08 24.11 -52.40
C ASP A 387 -24.64 23.66 -52.74
N ILE A 388 -24.22 24.00 -53.95
CA ILE A 388 -22.91 23.73 -54.54
C ILE A 388 -21.91 24.78 -54.04
N ILE A 389 -20.81 24.37 -53.38
CA ILE A 389 -19.60 25.21 -53.28
C ILE A 389 -18.33 24.37 -53.50
N SER A 390 -17.55 24.86 -54.45
CA SER A 390 -16.25 24.42 -54.95
C SER A 390 -15.11 24.62 -53.94
N LEU A 391 -14.21 23.63 -53.83
CA LEU A 391 -12.89 23.77 -53.17
C LEU A 391 -11.80 23.80 -54.24
N ALA A 392 -11.02 24.89 -54.27
CA ALA A 392 -9.73 24.95 -54.95
C ALA A 392 -8.64 25.32 -53.94
N SER A 393 -7.76 24.34 -53.70
CA SER A 393 -6.32 24.39 -53.43
C SER A 393 -5.70 25.65 -52.79
N VAL A 394 -5.02 25.45 -51.66
CA VAL A 394 -3.73 26.11 -51.40
C VAL A 394 -2.74 25.09 -50.85
N ALA A 395 -1.68 24.86 -51.61
CA ALA A 395 -0.43 24.26 -51.18
C ALA A 395 0.65 25.36 -51.22
N ALA A 396 1.53 25.32 -50.22
CA ALA A 396 2.91 25.82 -50.14
C ALA A 396 3.34 27.01 -51.05
N ASP A 397 3.61 28.17 -50.44
CA ASP A 397 4.96 28.60 -50.01
C ASP A 397 4.86 29.73 -48.97
#